data_AF-A0A9X3A987-F1
#
_entry.id   AF-A0A9X3A987-F1
#
_cell.length_a   1.000
_cell.length_b   1.000
_cell.length_c   1.000
_cell.angle_alpha   90.00
_cell.angle_beta   90.00
_cell.angle_gamma   90.00
#
_symmetry.space_group_name_H-M   'P 1'
#
loop_
_entity.id
_entity.type
_entity.pdbx_description
1 polymer ?
#
loop_
_entity_poly.entity_id
_entity_poly.type
_entity_poly.pdbx_seq_one_letter_code
_entity_poly.pdbx_strand_id
1 'polypeptide(L)'
;TAAAFGTMKESEYTLAEQLINQTGDNTLTLLDKGYYSLGLLNAWHLAGEHRHWMIPLKKGAQYEEIRKLGKGDHLVTLRTSPQAR
;
A
#
# COMPACT_ATOMS: atom_id res chain seq x y z
N THR A 1 6.72 12.69 -11.48
CA THR A 1 6.21 11.35 -11.80
C THR A 1 7.37 10.41 -11.85
N ALA A 2 7.42 9.43 -10.95
CA ALA A 2 8.50 8.43 -10.87
C ALA A 2 8.11 7.17 -11.65
N ALA A 3 9.09 6.48 -12.23
CA ALA A 3 8.90 5.21 -12.92
C ALA A 3 10.10 4.31 -12.66
N ALA A 4 9.85 3.03 -12.40
CA ALA A 4 10.85 2.00 -12.25
C ALA A 4 10.78 1.09 -13.48
N PHE A 5 11.93 0.78 -14.07
CA PHE A 5 12.05 -0.09 -15.23
C PHE A 5 12.98 -1.23 -14.90
N GLY A 6 12.58 -2.44 -15.27
CA GLY A 6 13.39 -3.64 -15.06
C GLY A 6 13.28 -4.62 -16.21
N THR A 7 13.97 -5.73 -16.07
CA THR A 7 13.93 -6.84 -17.02
C THR A 7 12.84 -7.84 -16.65
N MET A 8 12.53 -8.79 -17.55
CA MET A 8 11.56 -9.87 -17.28
C MET A 8 11.94 -10.78 -16.10
N LYS A 9 13.14 -10.64 -15.53
CA LYS A 9 13.56 -11.39 -14.33
C LYS A 9 13.07 -10.75 -13.04
N GLU A 10 12.68 -9.48 -13.06
CA GLU A 10 12.22 -8.73 -11.90
C GLU A 10 10.70 -8.82 -11.80
N SER A 11 10.21 -9.04 -10.58
CA SER A 11 8.76 -9.05 -10.34
C SER A 11 8.21 -7.62 -10.29
N GLU A 12 6.94 -7.43 -10.67
CA GLU A 12 6.26 -6.14 -10.52
C GLU A 12 6.32 -5.62 -9.08
N TYR A 13 6.27 -6.53 -8.10
CA TYR A 13 6.44 -6.21 -6.68
C TYR A 13 7.80 -5.55 -6.41
N THR A 14 8.89 -6.15 -6.91
CA THR A 14 10.25 -5.61 -6.75
C THR A 14 10.39 -4.23 -7.40
N LEU A 15 9.76 -4.02 -8.56
CA LEU A 15 9.75 -2.72 -9.22
C LEU A 15 8.96 -1.67 -8.43
N ALA A 16 7.84 -2.05 -7.82
CA ALA A 16 7.08 -1.14 -6.97
C ALA A 16 7.84 -0.73 -5.71
N GLU A 17 8.64 -1.61 -5.10
CA GLU A 17 9.48 -1.26 -3.96
C GLU A 17 10.49 -0.15 -4.28
N GLN A 18 11.01 -0.10 -5.51
CA GLN A 18 11.93 0.96 -5.95
C GLN A 18 11.27 2.34 -5.99
N LEU A 19 9.93 2.40 -6.10
CA LEU A 19 9.16 3.63 -6.13
C LEU A 19 8.89 4.21 -4.74
N ILE A 20 9.04 3.41 -3.67
CA ILE A 20 8.80 3.85 -2.29
C ILE A 20 9.70 5.06 -1.97
N ASN A 21 11.00 4.94 -2.25
CA ASN A 21 11.98 5.99 -1.98
C ASN A 21 11.86 7.20 -2.92
N GLN A 22 11.17 7.04 -4.05
CA GLN A 22 10.93 8.11 -5.02
C GLN A 22 9.61 8.84 -4.76
N THR A 23 8.76 8.28 -3.90
CA THR A 23 7.53 8.92 -3.46
C THR A 23 7.86 9.99 -2.42
N GLY A 24 7.36 11.21 -2.59
CA GLY A 24 7.55 12.29 -1.62
C GLY A 24 6.66 12.14 -0.39
N ASP A 25 6.82 13.02 0.59
CA ASP A 25 5.95 13.10 1.76
C ASP A 25 4.62 13.79 1.42
N ASN A 26 3.60 13.60 2.27
CA ASN A 26 2.26 14.16 2.09
C ASN A 26 1.58 13.75 0.77
N THR A 27 1.75 12.49 0.37
CA THR A 27 1.20 11.93 -0.88
C THR A 27 0.15 10.86 -0.62
N LEU A 28 -0.79 10.74 -1.56
CA LEU A 28 -1.68 9.59 -1.68
C LEU A 28 -1.35 8.79 -2.94
N THR A 29 -0.84 7.58 -2.79
CA THR A 29 -0.51 6.67 -3.91
C THR A 29 -1.66 5.73 -4.21
N LEU A 30 -2.16 5.73 -5.45
CA LEU A 30 -3.17 4.78 -5.90
C LEU A 30 -2.49 3.51 -6.41
N LEU A 31 -2.81 2.36 -5.81
CA LEU A 31 -2.27 1.06 -6.17
C LEU A 31 -3.37 0.17 -6.76
N ASP A 32 -3.00 -0.65 -7.74
CA ASP A 32 -3.89 -1.70 -8.25
C ASP A 32 -3.99 -2.86 -7.24
N LYS A 33 -5.10 -3.60 -7.29
CA LYS A 33 -5.36 -4.82 -6.49
C LYS A 33 -4.26 -5.87 -6.58
N GLY A 34 -3.49 -5.90 -7.68
CA GLY A 34 -2.30 -6.75 -7.84
C GLY A 34 -1.23 -6.50 -6.76
N TYR A 35 -1.16 -5.29 -6.21
CA TYR A 35 -0.17 -4.87 -5.21
C TYR A 35 -0.64 -5.06 -3.76
N TYR A 36 -1.70 -5.85 -3.51
CA TYR A 36 -2.13 -6.17 -2.15
C TYR A 36 -1.13 -7.11 -1.46
N SER A 37 -0.05 -6.54 -0.94
CA SER A 37 0.96 -7.17 -0.09
C SER A 37 1.14 -6.31 1.15
N LEU A 38 0.89 -6.89 2.32
CA LEU A 38 0.98 -6.15 3.58
C LEU A 38 2.41 -5.66 3.85
N GLY A 39 3.44 -6.36 3.37
CA GLY A 39 4.83 -5.91 3.46
C GLY A 39 5.08 -4.62 2.66
N LEU A 40 4.69 -4.60 1.38
CA LEU A 40 4.83 -3.42 0.52
C LEU A 40 4.02 -2.23 1.04
N LEU A 41 2.76 -2.46 1.42
CA LEU A 41 1.88 -1.41 1.92
C LEU A 41 2.38 -0.82 3.24
N ASN A 42 2.92 -1.65 4.13
CA ASN A 42 3.53 -1.20 5.37
C ASN A 42 4.84 -0.44 5.11
N ALA A 43 5.71 -0.95 4.24
CA ALA A 43 6.94 -0.28 3.85
C ALA A 43 6.67 1.11 3.24
N TRP A 44 5.66 1.22 2.37
CA TRP A 44 5.27 2.50 1.78
C TRP A 44 4.80 3.52 2.81
N HIS A 45 4.03 3.07 3.80
CA HIS A 45 3.52 3.91 4.88
C HIS A 45 4.65 4.40 5.80
N LEU A 46 5.65 3.56 6.07
CA LEU A 46 6.77 3.86 6.98
C LEU A 46 7.92 4.65 6.34
N ALA A 47 7.99 4.73 5.00
CA ALA A 47 9.12 5.31 4.29
C ALA A 47 9.19 6.86 4.30
N GLY A 48 8.26 7.53 4.96
CA GLY A 48 8.28 8.99 5.09
C GLY A 48 7.09 9.51 5.90
N GLU A 49 6.85 10.82 5.79
CA GLU A 49 5.80 11.49 6.56
C GLU A 49 4.51 11.62 5.75
N HIS A 50 3.37 11.31 6.37
CA HIS A 50 2.04 11.38 5.76
C HIS A 50 1.97 10.73 4.36
N ARG A 51 2.64 9.58 4.20
CA ARG A 51 2.51 8.75 2.99
C ARG A 51 1.34 7.80 3.15
N HIS A 52 0.31 8.06 2.37
CA HIS A 52 -0.91 7.27 2.32
C HIS A 52 -0.98 6.50 1.01
N TRP A 53 -1.74 5.43 1.00
CA TRP A 53 -2.05 4.66 -0.20
C TRP A 53 -3.53 4.28 -0.22
N MET A 54 -4.04 4.05 -1.42
CA MET A 54 -5.39 3.53 -1.64
C MET A 54 -5.32 2.38 -2.63
N ILE A 55 -5.98 1.27 -2.30
CA ILE A 55 -6.01 0.04 -3.11
C ILE A 55 -7.43 -0.53 -3.14
N PRO A 56 -7.91 -1.06 -4.27
CA PRO A 56 -9.16 -1.80 -4.31
C PRO A 56 -9.10 -3.01 -3.37
N LEU A 57 -10.00 -3.07 -2.40
CA LEU A 57 -10.03 -4.12 -1.41
C LEU A 57 -10.38 -5.48 -2.04
N LYS A 58 -9.65 -6.54 -1.67
CA LYS A 58 -10.01 -7.91 -2.07
C LYS A 58 -11.27 -8.36 -1.36
N LYS A 59 -12.13 -9.12 -2.06
CA LYS A 59 -13.31 -9.77 -1.45
C LYS A 59 -12.86 -10.65 -0.29
N GLY A 60 -13.49 -10.50 0.87
CA GLY A 60 -13.16 -11.27 2.08
C GLY A 60 -11.91 -10.80 2.83
N ALA A 61 -11.34 -9.64 2.47
CA ALA A 61 -10.26 -9.04 3.25
C ALA A 61 -10.72 -8.81 4.69
N GLN A 62 -9.87 -9.22 5.63
CA GLN A 62 -10.11 -9.07 7.06
C GLN A 62 -9.52 -7.75 7.51
N TYR A 63 -10.34 -6.91 8.11
CA TYR A 63 -9.95 -5.63 8.68
C TYR A 63 -10.83 -5.36 9.90
N GLU A 64 -10.34 -4.54 10.80
CA GLU A 64 -11.13 -4.07 11.94
C GLU A 64 -11.54 -2.63 11.69
N GLU A 65 -12.85 -2.36 11.75
CA GLU A 65 -13.35 -0.99 11.63
C GLU A 65 -13.04 -0.22 12.91
N ILE A 66 -12.29 0.88 12.79
CA ILE A 66 -11.99 1.81 13.88
C ILE A 66 -13.15 2.80 14.04
N ARG A 67 -13.61 3.40 12.94
CA ARG A 67 -14.77 4.32 12.93
C ARG A 67 -15.36 4.49 11.53
N LYS A 68 -16.62 4.90 11.47
CA LYS A 68 -17.27 5.36 10.24
C LYS A 68 -16.99 6.85 10.01
N LEU A 69 -16.66 7.19 8.78
CA LEU A 69 -16.51 8.58 8.32
C LEU A 69 -17.76 9.03 7.54
N GLY A 70 -18.52 8.09 6.98
CA GLY A 70 -19.76 8.35 6.26
C GLY A 70 -20.37 7.08 5.67
N LYS A 71 -21.34 7.24 4.77
CA LYS A 71 -21.95 6.10 4.07
C LYS A 71 -20.93 5.50 3.10
N GLY A 72 -20.40 4.33 3.44
CA GLY A 72 -19.42 3.62 2.63
C GLY A 72 -17.97 4.09 2.82
N ASP A 73 -17.73 4.97 3.79
CA ASP A 73 -16.38 5.43 4.16
C ASP A 73 -16.08 5.07 5.62
N HIS A 74 -15.02 4.29 5.80
CA HIS A 74 -14.67 3.64 7.05
C HIS A 74 -13.16 3.73 7.27
N LEU A 75 -12.77 4.22 8.44
CA LEU A 75 -11.40 4.08 8.90
C LEU A 75 -11.23 2.67 9.46
N VAL A 76 -10.29 1.93 8.90
CA VAL A 76 -10.04 0.53 9.25
C VAL A 76 -8.58 0.31 9.60
N THR A 77 -8.30 -0.71 10.41
CA THR A 77 -6.95 -1.24 10.60
C THR A 77 -6.83 -2.63 9.96
N LEU A 78 -5.73 -2.83 9.24
CA LEU A 78 -5.36 -4.14 8.70
C LEU A 78 -4.38 -4.78 9.68
N ARG A 79 -4.71 -5.98 10.15
CA ARG A 79 -3.77 -6.76 10.97
C ARG A 79 -2.69 -7.34 10.07
N THR A 80 -1.44 -6.95 10.31
CA THR A 80 -0.27 -7.54 9.64
C THR A 80 0.12 -8.86 10.30
N SER A 81 0.52 -9.86 9.51
CA SER A 81 1.17 -11.05 10.06
C SER A 81 2.59 -10.70 10.50
N PRO A 82 3.22 -11.47 11.40
CA PRO A 82 4.62 -11.26 11.77
C PRO A 82 5.59 -11.28 10.59
N GLN A 83 5.29 -12.02 9.51
CA GLN A 83 6.14 -12.05 8.30
C GLN A 83 6.03 -10.78 7.44
N ALA A 84 5.01 -9.95 7.67
CA ALA A 84 4.78 -8.70 6.95
C ALA A 84 5.24 -7.47 7.75
N ARG A 85 5.82 -7.67 8.94
CA ARG A 85 6.36 -6.63 9.82
C ARG A 85 7.86 -6.45 9.62
#